data_AF-A0A0Q4N905-F1
#
_entry.id   AF-A0A0Q4N905-F1
#
_cell.length_a   1.000
_cell.length_b   1.000
_cell.length_c   1.000
_cell.angle_alpha   90.00
_cell.angle_beta   90.00
_cell.angle_gamma   90.00
#
_symmetry.space_group_name_H-M   'P 1'
#
loop_
_entity.id
_entity.type
_entity.pdbx_description
1 polymer ?
#
loop_
_entity_poly.entity_id
_entity_poly.type
_entity_poly.pdbx_seq_one_letter_code
_entity_poly.pdbx_strand_id
1 'polypeptide(L)'
;MKATLTAIARKFISPSQRYTLRLLASQVREVLARACFWRWEVARFRLQQESPYEFLYIGRKQQREMAKLLIAGKGQASAAIIDSARATAAADHVVVVSEMPTSGALSVPHYLSAVVPLGRALEDITARYDSELRRSIRKNRPLYQMRQALSDDEIAMADRDLLRPYASARQGVHAAQFPTEDVFRIAKHVGRLDLITLGDEVIGCHLGCEVVRAGKRYWSTLRFGYCEAVFADARTLREVNSITTFMALEWALEHGFDYYDIGLCLARPDDGLLKWKRRRGGDIDSLGNHAYLFVRLPSTGTAKFLWDTPMFAVEGDKLTLHLGLPDGPSAEEVASRYHEMVFGGLHKIYLYGGSAAAEPFVATLRGRYANLQSPPTVERVMCN
;
A
#
# COMPACT_ATOMS: atom_id res chain seq x y z
N MET A 1 27.83 -18.09 22.32
CA MET A 1 27.72 -19.03 21.17
C MET A 1 26.77 -18.54 20.08
N LYS A 2 25.46 -18.29 20.34
CA LYS A 2 24.50 -17.80 19.33
C LYS A 2 24.86 -16.44 18.71
N ALA A 3 25.34 -15.48 19.52
CA ALA A 3 25.77 -14.16 19.05
C ALA A 3 27.02 -14.25 18.14
N THR A 4 27.99 -15.08 18.52
CA THR A 4 29.22 -15.34 17.76
C THR A 4 28.92 -16.00 16.41
N LEU A 5 28.09 -17.04 16.39
CA LEU A 5 27.64 -17.69 15.15
C LEU A 5 26.85 -16.74 14.25
N THR A 6 26.02 -15.87 14.84
CA THR A 6 25.28 -14.84 14.09
C THR A 6 26.23 -13.81 13.47
N ALA A 7 27.26 -13.37 14.20
CA ALA A 7 28.26 -12.43 13.69
C ALA A 7 29.09 -13.05 12.56
N ILE A 8 29.51 -14.31 12.69
CA ILE A 8 30.22 -15.05 11.65
C ILE A 8 29.34 -15.25 10.42
N ALA A 9 28.08 -15.67 10.57
CA ALA A 9 27.15 -15.81 9.45
C ALA A 9 26.91 -14.47 8.71
N ARG A 10 26.86 -13.35 9.43
CA ARG A 10 26.75 -12.00 8.83
C ARG A 10 27.98 -11.59 8.02
N LYS A 11 29.14 -12.20 8.24
CA LYS A 11 30.37 -11.97 7.47
C LYS A 11 30.32 -12.64 6.09
N PHE A 12 29.62 -13.77 5.98
CA PHE A 12 29.55 -14.57 4.75
C PHE A 12 28.25 -14.40 3.97
N ILE A 13 27.21 -13.84 4.58
CA ILE A 13 25.90 -13.61 3.95
C ILE A 13 25.65 -12.11 3.82
N SER A 14 25.63 -11.61 2.58
CA SER A 14 25.41 -10.20 2.28
C SER A 14 24.06 -9.72 2.81
N PRO A 15 23.88 -8.40 3.07
CA PRO A 15 22.58 -7.84 3.43
C PRO A 15 21.43 -8.27 2.49
N SER A 16 21.67 -8.28 1.17
CA SER A 16 20.67 -8.75 0.20
C SER A 16 20.36 -10.24 0.30
N GLN A 17 21.37 -11.09 0.50
CA GLN A 17 21.14 -12.52 0.71
C GLN A 17 20.34 -12.77 2.00
N ARG A 18 20.65 -12.03 3.09
CA ARG A 18 19.87 -12.11 4.34
C ARG A 18 18.42 -11.68 4.13
N TYR A 19 18.19 -10.62 3.35
CA TYR A 19 16.86 -10.19 2.97
C TYR A 19 16.12 -11.30 2.21
N THR A 20 16.73 -11.86 1.16
CA THR A 20 16.15 -12.97 0.38
C THR A 20 15.85 -14.20 1.23
N LEU A 21 16.73 -14.59 2.15
CA LEU A 21 16.49 -15.72 3.06
C LEU A 21 15.29 -15.48 3.99
N ARG A 22 15.14 -14.25 4.53
CA ARG A 22 13.96 -13.89 5.34
C ARG A 22 12.69 -13.93 4.51
N LEU A 23 12.77 -13.46 3.26
CA LEU A 23 11.67 -13.47 2.31
C LEU A 23 11.19 -14.91 2.04
N LEU A 24 12.11 -15.79 1.66
CA LEU A 24 11.86 -17.22 1.43
C LEU A 24 11.28 -17.91 2.68
N ALA A 25 11.84 -17.64 3.86
CA ALA A 25 11.31 -18.19 5.11
C ALA A 25 9.88 -17.69 5.40
N SER A 26 9.56 -16.43 5.05
CA SER A 26 8.21 -15.91 5.16
C SER A 26 7.25 -16.56 4.18
N GLN A 27 7.68 -16.75 2.92
CA GLN A 27 6.90 -17.46 1.90
C GLN A 27 6.59 -18.90 2.33
N VAL A 28 7.60 -19.66 2.77
CA VAL A 28 7.42 -21.05 3.19
C VAL A 28 6.44 -21.14 4.35
N ARG A 29 6.56 -20.27 5.36
CA ARG A 29 5.60 -20.22 6.48
C ARG A 29 4.18 -19.94 6.00
N GLU A 30 4.01 -19.03 5.07
CA GLU A 30 2.69 -18.69 4.52
C GLU A 30 2.09 -19.84 3.70
N VAL A 31 2.89 -20.50 2.85
CA VAL A 31 2.48 -21.69 2.09
C VAL A 31 2.08 -22.83 3.03
N LEU A 32 2.90 -23.14 4.04
CA LEU A 32 2.59 -24.17 5.03
C LEU A 32 1.30 -23.82 5.79
N ALA A 33 1.10 -22.56 6.14
CA ALA A 33 -0.10 -22.13 6.83
C ALA A 33 -1.36 -22.23 5.95
N ARG A 34 -1.25 -22.04 4.63
CA ARG A 34 -2.33 -22.25 3.66
C ARG A 34 -2.63 -23.73 3.44
N ALA A 35 -1.62 -24.60 3.46
CA ALA A 35 -1.79 -26.05 3.31
C ALA A 35 -2.54 -26.73 4.48
N CYS A 36 -2.74 -26.02 5.60
CA CYS A 36 -3.52 -26.50 6.74
C CYS A 36 -5.05 -26.41 6.46
N PHE A 37 -5.56 -27.22 5.51
CA PHE A 37 -6.95 -27.17 5.05
C PHE A 37 -7.98 -27.37 6.17
N TRP A 38 -7.64 -28.05 7.27
CA TRP A 38 -8.51 -28.20 8.44
C TRP A 38 -8.78 -26.88 9.20
N ARG A 39 -8.03 -25.81 8.90
CA ARG A 39 -8.26 -24.46 9.44
C ARG A 39 -9.13 -23.60 8.52
N TRP A 40 -9.55 -24.13 7.39
CA TRP A 40 -10.31 -23.40 6.40
C TRP A 40 -11.80 -23.43 6.71
N GLU A 41 -12.47 -22.37 6.31
CA GLU A 41 -13.91 -22.24 6.28
C GLU A 41 -14.37 -21.92 4.85
N VAL A 42 -15.64 -22.24 4.60
CA VAL A 42 -16.37 -21.75 3.43
C VAL A 42 -17.43 -20.81 3.97
N ALA A 43 -17.34 -19.54 3.61
CA ALA A 43 -18.24 -18.49 4.07
C ALA A 43 -18.85 -17.75 2.88
N ARG A 44 -20.13 -17.41 2.99
CA ARG A 44 -20.83 -16.55 2.04
C ARG A 44 -21.19 -15.25 2.73
N PHE A 45 -20.97 -14.12 2.06
CA PHE A 45 -21.36 -12.81 2.57
C PHE A 45 -21.65 -11.83 1.42
N ARG A 46 -22.33 -10.75 1.76
CA ARG A 46 -22.46 -9.56 0.91
C ARG A 46 -21.84 -8.38 1.64
N LEU A 47 -21.17 -7.50 0.88
CA LEU A 47 -20.57 -6.30 1.45
C LEU A 47 -21.61 -5.20 1.76
N GLN A 48 -22.76 -5.24 1.08
CA GLN A 48 -23.88 -4.34 1.29
C GLN A 48 -25.20 -5.10 1.17
N GLN A 49 -26.24 -4.62 1.85
CA GLN A 49 -27.58 -5.22 1.84
C GLN A 49 -28.17 -5.31 0.43
N GLU A 50 -27.88 -4.32 -0.43
CA GLU A 50 -28.35 -4.24 -1.83
C GLU A 50 -27.28 -4.62 -2.87
N SER A 51 -26.12 -5.14 -2.46
CA SER A 51 -25.10 -5.54 -3.44
C SER A 51 -25.61 -6.69 -4.31
N PRO A 52 -25.50 -6.60 -5.65
CA PRO A 52 -25.86 -7.69 -6.55
C PRO A 52 -24.83 -8.84 -6.51
N TYR A 53 -23.68 -8.64 -5.86
CA TYR A 53 -22.61 -9.62 -5.75
C TYR A 53 -22.65 -10.37 -4.43
N GLU A 54 -22.59 -11.69 -4.51
CA GLU A 54 -22.32 -12.57 -3.37
C GLU A 54 -20.86 -13.00 -3.41
N PHE A 55 -20.20 -12.98 -2.26
CA PHE A 55 -18.81 -13.42 -2.13
C PHE A 55 -18.75 -14.79 -1.48
N LEU A 56 -18.15 -15.74 -2.18
CA LEU A 56 -17.79 -17.05 -1.65
C LEU A 56 -16.33 -17.03 -1.22
N TYR A 57 -16.10 -16.96 0.09
CA TYR A 57 -14.77 -17.02 0.68
C TYR A 57 -14.40 -18.46 1.05
N ILE A 58 -13.20 -18.88 0.66
CA ILE A 58 -12.62 -20.20 0.93
C ILE A 58 -11.21 -20.00 1.49
N GLY A 59 -11.03 -20.18 2.79
CA GLY A 59 -9.75 -19.93 3.44
C GLY A 59 -9.82 -19.90 4.96
N ARG A 60 -8.75 -19.46 5.61
CA ARG A 60 -8.63 -19.38 7.07
C ARG A 60 -9.47 -18.24 7.61
N LYS A 61 -10.29 -18.50 8.63
CA LYS A 61 -11.18 -17.52 9.28
C LYS A 61 -10.53 -16.15 9.57
N GLN A 62 -9.27 -16.15 10.04
CA GLN A 62 -8.51 -14.94 10.35
C GLN A 62 -8.18 -14.05 9.14
N GLN A 63 -8.20 -14.58 7.92
CA GLN A 63 -7.94 -13.85 6.68
C GLN A 63 -9.22 -13.37 5.99
N ARG A 64 -10.40 -13.78 6.46
CA ARG A 64 -11.68 -13.33 5.91
C ARG A 64 -11.86 -11.82 6.01
N GLU A 65 -11.45 -11.22 7.12
CA GLU A 65 -11.56 -9.76 7.30
C GLU A 65 -10.59 -9.00 6.39
N MET A 66 -9.41 -9.56 6.12
CA MET A 66 -8.51 -9.02 5.08
C MET A 66 -9.14 -9.13 3.68
N ALA A 67 -9.79 -10.26 3.39
CA ALA A 67 -10.51 -10.44 2.12
C ALA A 67 -11.60 -9.40 1.94
N LYS A 68 -12.48 -9.25 2.94
CA LYS A 68 -13.53 -8.22 2.98
C LYS A 68 -12.94 -6.82 2.80
N LEU A 69 -11.83 -6.51 3.46
CA LEU A 69 -11.16 -5.20 3.35
C LEU A 69 -10.61 -4.90 1.95
N LEU A 70 -10.02 -5.89 1.27
CA LEU A 70 -9.44 -5.73 -0.06
C LEU A 70 -10.50 -5.62 -1.16
N ILE A 71 -11.61 -6.35 -1.02
CA ILE A 71 -12.73 -6.33 -1.97
C ILE A 71 -13.83 -5.33 -1.60
N ALA A 72 -13.69 -4.63 -0.46
CA ALA A 72 -14.58 -3.54 -0.08
C ALA A 72 -14.42 -2.37 -1.05
N GLY A 73 -15.46 -2.13 -1.83
CA GLY A 73 -15.57 -1.03 -2.78
C GLY A 73 -15.63 0.35 -2.10
N LYS A 74 -15.85 1.38 -2.92
CA LYS A 74 -15.87 2.79 -2.50
C LYS A 74 -16.74 3.02 -1.24
N GLY A 75 -16.16 3.64 -0.20
CA GLY A 75 -16.88 4.13 0.99
C GLY A 75 -17.15 3.09 2.10
N GLN A 76 -16.67 1.85 1.98
CA GLN A 76 -17.11 0.72 2.82
C GLN A 76 -16.19 0.39 4.01
N ALA A 77 -15.17 1.18 4.33
CA ALA A 77 -14.27 0.88 5.46
C ALA A 77 -14.96 0.90 6.84
N SER A 78 -16.23 1.30 6.93
CA SER A 78 -17.03 1.38 8.16
C SER A 78 -18.47 0.86 8.04
N ALA A 79 -18.86 0.27 6.89
CA ALA A 79 -20.23 -0.25 6.74
C ALA A 79 -20.32 -1.67 7.33
N ALA A 80 -21.33 -1.91 8.16
CA ALA A 80 -21.55 -3.20 8.82
C ALA A 80 -21.65 -4.33 7.79
N ILE A 81 -20.64 -5.20 7.76
CA ILE A 81 -20.65 -6.42 6.94
C ILE A 81 -21.71 -7.35 7.51
N ILE A 82 -22.68 -7.73 6.68
CA ILE A 82 -23.75 -8.64 7.09
C ILE A 82 -23.32 -10.05 6.73
N ASP A 83 -23.00 -10.88 7.73
CA ASP A 83 -22.84 -12.32 7.54
C ASP A 83 -24.19 -12.88 7.10
N SER A 84 -24.29 -13.26 5.83
CA SER A 84 -25.53 -13.75 5.23
C SER A 84 -25.78 -15.19 5.66
N ALA A 85 -26.18 -15.41 6.92
CA ALA A 85 -26.71 -16.69 7.38
C ALA A 85 -28.10 -17.01 6.76
N ARG A 86 -28.68 -16.09 5.99
CA ARG A 86 -29.94 -16.25 5.26
C ARG A 86 -29.90 -15.54 3.90
N ALA A 87 -29.13 -16.06 2.94
CA ALA A 87 -29.34 -15.73 1.54
C ALA A 87 -30.32 -16.77 0.95
N THR A 88 -31.62 -16.43 0.91
CA THR A 88 -32.69 -17.33 0.44
C THR A 88 -32.94 -17.26 -1.07
N ALA A 89 -32.17 -16.48 -1.82
CA ALA A 89 -32.22 -16.43 -3.28
C ALA A 89 -30.80 -16.63 -3.84
N ALA A 90 -30.67 -17.46 -4.88
CA ALA A 90 -29.43 -17.61 -5.62
C ALA A 90 -28.97 -16.24 -6.11
N ALA A 91 -27.75 -15.83 -5.76
CA ALA A 91 -27.18 -14.61 -6.31
C ALA A 91 -26.70 -14.88 -7.74
N ASP A 92 -27.16 -14.05 -8.69
CA ASP A 92 -26.79 -14.20 -10.11
C ASP A 92 -25.31 -13.93 -10.38
N HIS A 93 -24.61 -13.25 -9.45
CA HIS A 93 -23.20 -12.89 -9.57
C HIS A 93 -22.39 -13.32 -8.34
N VAL A 94 -21.67 -14.44 -8.46
CA VAL A 94 -20.80 -14.95 -7.39
C VAL A 94 -19.34 -14.62 -7.68
N VAL A 95 -18.70 -13.91 -6.74
CA VAL A 95 -17.25 -13.68 -6.73
C VAL A 95 -16.61 -14.70 -5.79
N VAL A 96 -15.62 -15.45 -6.26
CA VAL A 96 -14.91 -16.42 -5.40
C VAL A 96 -13.60 -15.82 -4.91
N VAL A 97 -13.41 -15.81 -3.61
CA VAL A 97 -12.17 -15.36 -2.96
C VAL A 97 -11.53 -16.55 -2.25
N SER A 98 -10.32 -16.91 -2.64
CA SER A 98 -9.62 -18.10 -2.16
C SER A 98 -8.23 -17.74 -1.64
N GLU A 99 -7.75 -18.44 -0.62
CA GLU A 99 -6.36 -18.36 -0.19
C GLU A 99 -5.40 -19.24 -1.02
N MET A 100 -5.93 -20.15 -1.84
CA MET A 100 -5.14 -20.92 -2.81
C MET A 100 -5.46 -20.50 -4.26
N PRO A 101 -4.46 -20.59 -5.16
CA PRO A 101 -4.65 -20.25 -6.56
C PRO A 101 -5.70 -21.15 -7.19
N THR A 102 -6.62 -20.54 -7.92
CA THR A 102 -7.62 -21.23 -8.74
C THR A 102 -7.52 -20.74 -10.17
N SER A 103 -7.84 -21.60 -11.13
CA SER A 103 -7.82 -21.22 -12.55
C SER A 103 -8.67 -19.98 -12.81
N GLY A 104 -8.12 -19.02 -13.58
CA GLY A 104 -8.78 -17.76 -13.93
C GLY A 104 -8.93 -16.74 -12.79
N ALA A 105 -8.34 -16.98 -11.62
CA ALA A 105 -8.36 -16.01 -10.53
C ALA A 105 -7.22 -14.99 -10.64
N LEU A 106 -7.51 -13.74 -10.29
CA LEU A 106 -6.53 -12.69 -10.10
C LEU A 106 -5.73 -12.94 -8.83
N SER A 107 -4.40 -12.84 -8.90
CA SER A 107 -3.52 -12.89 -7.72
C SER A 107 -3.44 -11.49 -7.09
N VAL A 108 -4.33 -11.19 -6.15
CA VAL A 108 -4.49 -9.87 -5.53
C VAL A 108 -3.56 -9.77 -4.32
N PRO A 109 -2.54 -8.89 -4.32
CA PRO A 109 -1.68 -8.70 -3.16
C PRO A 109 -2.46 -8.11 -1.98
N HIS A 110 -2.03 -8.35 -0.75
CA HIS A 110 -2.65 -7.69 0.42
C HIS A 110 -2.15 -6.25 0.56
N TYR A 111 -0.85 -6.05 0.33
CA TYR A 111 -0.19 -4.77 0.52
C TYR A 111 0.75 -4.48 -0.63
N LEU A 112 0.90 -3.19 -0.91
CA LEU A 112 1.87 -2.63 -1.83
C LEU A 112 2.63 -1.51 -1.10
N SER A 113 3.81 -1.18 -1.61
CA SER A 113 4.61 -0.04 -1.17
C SER A 113 4.68 1.01 -2.25
N ALA A 114 4.85 2.27 -1.85
CA ALA A 114 5.14 3.36 -2.76
C ALA A 114 6.62 3.72 -2.67
N VAL A 115 7.35 3.53 -3.75
CA VAL A 115 8.81 3.60 -3.82
C VAL A 115 9.22 4.73 -4.75
N VAL A 116 10.08 5.62 -4.28
CA VAL A 116 10.61 6.73 -5.07
C VAL A 116 12.06 6.45 -5.44
N PRO A 117 12.41 6.34 -6.74
CA PRO A 117 13.80 6.24 -7.18
C PRO A 117 14.56 7.55 -6.94
N LEU A 118 15.72 7.45 -6.27
CA LEU A 118 16.54 8.58 -5.81
C LEU A 118 17.77 8.86 -6.70
N GLY A 119 17.96 8.14 -7.81
CA GLY A 119 19.12 8.30 -8.71
C GLY A 119 19.12 9.57 -9.57
N ARG A 120 18.54 10.68 -9.10
CA ARG A 120 18.33 11.95 -9.83
C ARG A 120 18.18 13.11 -8.85
N ALA A 121 18.26 14.34 -9.36
CA ALA A 121 18.15 15.55 -8.55
C ALA A 121 16.78 15.67 -7.86
N LEU A 122 16.75 16.34 -6.70
CA LEU A 122 15.53 16.53 -5.91
C LEU A 122 14.42 17.26 -6.70
N GLU A 123 14.82 18.20 -7.55
CA GLU A 123 13.94 18.95 -8.45
C GLU A 123 13.23 18.02 -9.43
N ASP A 124 13.95 17.05 -10.00
CA ASP A 124 13.39 16.06 -10.94
C ASP A 124 12.45 15.06 -10.26
N ILE A 125 12.74 14.72 -8.99
CA ILE A 125 11.87 13.88 -8.17
C ILE A 125 10.56 14.64 -7.89
N THR A 126 10.67 15.86 -7.37
CA THR A 126 9.52 16.68 -6.97
C THR A 126 8.73 17.24 -8.16
N ALA A 127 9.29 17.30 -9.36
CA ALA A 127 8.56 17.63 -10.58
C ALA A 127 7.43 16.64 -10.89
N ARG A 128 7.53 15.40 -10.40
CA ARG A 128 6.47 14.38 -10.51
C ARG A 128 5.42 14.46 -9.42
N TYR A 129 5.59 15.35 -8.45
CA TYR A 129 4.60 15.51 -7.39
C TYR A 129 3.37 16.22 -7.93
N ASP A 130 2.24 15.94 -7.30
CA ASP A 130 1.05 16.75 -7.45
C ASP A 130 1.36 18.24 -7.20
N SER A 131 0.74 19.13 -8.00
CA SER A 131 1.11 20.55 -8.05
C SER A 131 0.81 21.28 -6.73
N GLU A 132 -0.30 20.95 -6.08
CA GLU A 132 -0.66 21.48 -4.76
C GLU A 132 0.29 21.00 -3.68
N LEU A 133 0.65 19.71 -3.71
CA LEU A 133 1.62 19.13 -2.77
C LEU A 133 2.96 19.82 -2.91
N ARG A 134 3.47 20.00 -4.14
CA ARG A 134 4.74 20.69 -4.39
C ARG A 134 4.72 22.14 -3.88
N ARG A 135 3.62 22.87 -4.11
CA ARG A 135 3.45 24.25 -3.61
C ARG A 135 3.45 24.31 -2.09
N SER A 136 2.74 23.38 -1.43
CA SER A 136 2.70 23.28 0.02
C SER A 136 4.07 22.95 0.61
N ILE A 137 4.79 21.98 0.04
CA ILE A 137 6.15 21.62 0.48
C ILE A 137 7.07 22.84 0.38
N ARG A 138 7.11 23.51 -0.77
CA ARG A 138 7.97 24.69 -0.97
C ARG A 138 7.68 25.81 0.03
N LYS A 139 6.41 26.03 0.37
CA LYS A 139 6.00 27.05 1.33
C LYS A 139 6.42 26.69 2.76
N ASN A 140 6.21 25.44 3.15
CA ASN A 140 6.23 25.05 4.55
C ASN A 140 7.56 24.44 4.98
N ARG A 141 8.29 23.75 4.08
CA ARG A 141 9.55 23.06 4.39
C ARG A 141 10.58 23.89 5.17
N PRO A 142 10.80 25.19 4.88
CA PRO A 142 11.76 26.01 5.65
C PRO A 142 11.41 26.20 7.12
N LEU A 143 10.15 25.98 7.51
CA LEU A 143 9.67 26.14 8.88
C LEU A 143 10.01 24.95 9.78
N TYR A 144 10.26 23.78 9.18
CA TYR A 144 10.45 22.54 9.89
C TYR A 144 11.91 22.11 9.86
N GLN A 145 12.35 21.49 10.94
CA GLN A 145 13.66 20.83 11.01
C GLN A 145 13.51 19.35 11.34
N MET A 146 14.50 18.58 10.91
CA MET A 146 14.61 17.16 11.20
C MET A 146 15.97 16.90 11.84
N ARG A 147 15.97 16.23 12.99
CA ARG A 147 17.19 15.83 13.68
C ARG A 147 17.07 14.41 14.21
N GLN A 148 18.18 13.69 14.28
CA GLN A 148 18.19 12.36 14.87
C GLN A 148 17.94 12.44 16.39
N ALA A 149 17.14 11.53 16.92
CA ALA A 149 17.12 11.23 18.35
C ALA A 149 18.32 10.34 18.70
N LEU A 150 19.17 10.80 19.61
CA LEU A 150 20.40 10.10 19.97
C LEU A 150 20.37 9.53 21.38
N SER A 151 19.63 10.17 22.30
CA SER A 151 19.53 9.71 23.68
C SER A 151 18.37 8.74 23.90
N ASP A 152 18.50 7.90 24.92
CA ASP A 152 17.46 6.98 25.35
C ASP A 152 16.19 7.72 25.77
N ASP A 153 16.33 8.89 26.39
CA ASP A 153 15.22 9.73 26.82
C ASP A 153 14.43 10.27 25.63
N GLU A 154 15.13 10.71 24.56
CA GLU A 154 14.48 11.18 23.33
C GLU A 154 13.75 10.04 22.60
N ILE A 155 14.36 8.86 22.54
CA ILE A 155 13.76 7.68 21.91
C ILE A 155 12.54 7.22 22.72
N ALA A 156 12.63 7.20 24.05
CA ALA A 156 11.53 6.87 24.95
C ALA A 156 10.37 7.86 24.81
N MET A 157 10.66 9.17 24.76
CA MET A 157 9.67 10.22 24.53
C MET A 157 8.99 10.03 23.18
N ALA A 158 9.74 9.79 22.10
CA ALA A 158 9.16 9.58 20.78
C ALA A 158 8.26 8.33 20.73
N ASP A 159 8.65 7.22 21.38
CA ASP A 159 7.81 6.03 21.46
C ASP A 159 6.51 6.30 22.24
N ARG A 160 6.63 6.86 23.44
CA ARG A 160 5.53 7.08 24.38
C ARG A 160 4.55 8.16 23.91
N ASP A 161 5.06 9.28 23.43
CA ASP A 161 4.29 10.51 23.24
C ASP A 161 3.92 10.77 21.77
N LEU A 162 4.63 10.14 20.81
CA LEU A 162 4.43 10.38 19.38
C LEU A 162 4.00 9.12 18.61
N LEU A 163 4.78 8.04 18.67
CA LEU A 163 4.55 6.83 17.86
C LEU A 163 3.32 6.05 18.34
N ARG A 164 3.23 5.73 19.63
CA ARG A 164 2.14 4.92 20.19
C ARG A 164 0.80 5.65 20.14
N PRO A 165 0.66 6.92 20.60
CA PRO A 165 -0.62 7.62 20.62
C PRO A 165 -1.15 7.83 19.21
N TYR A 166 -0.30 8.25 18.28
CA TYR A 166 -0.71 8.44 16.89
C TYR A 166 -1.13 7.12 16.22
N ALA A 167 -0.41 6.02 16.45
CA ALA A 167 -0.80 4.71 15.92
C ALA A 167 -2.18 4.29 16.45
N SER A 168 -2.44 4.47 17.75
CA SER A 168 -3.72 4.19 18.38
C SER A 168 -4.84 5.11 17.85
N ALA A 169 -4.60 6.41 17.72
CA ALA A 169 -5.58 7.35 17.18
C ALA A 169 -5.95 7.03 15.72
N ARG A 170 -5.00 6.53 14.94
CA ARG A 170 -5.18 6.23 13.51
C ARG A 170 -5.84 4.88 13.22
N GLN A 171 -5.52 3.85 14.00
CA GLN A 171 -5.93 2.46 13.72
C GLN A 171 -6.79 1.84 14.83
N GLY A 172 -7.04 2.57 15.92
CA GLY A 172 -7.84 2.11 17.05
C GLY A 172 -7.36 0.77 17.59
N VAL A 173 -8.30 -0.15 17.77
CA VAL A 173 -8.05 -1.53 18.23
C VAL A 173 -7.19 -2.37 17.29
N HIS A 174 -7.00 -1.94 16.04
CA HIS A 174 -6.16 -2.63 15.05
C HIS A 174 -4.73 -2.05 14.97
N ALA A 175 -4.38 -1.10 15.84
CA ALA A 175 -3.05 -0.52 15.89
C ALA A 175 -1.99 -1.59 16.26
N ALA A 176 -1.27 -2.08 15.26
CA ALA A 176 -0.07 -2.86 15.51
C ALA A 176 0.97 -1.95 16.17
N GLN A 177 1.30 -2.21 17.44
CA GLN A 177 2.34 -1.47 18.16
C GLN A 177 3.68 -2.19 18.03
N PHE A 178 4.77 -1.42 17.84
CA PHE A 178 6.09 -2.02 18.00
C PHE A 178 6.35 -2.19 19.50
N PRO A 179 6.94 -3.31 19.93
CA PRO A 179 7.50 -3.39 21.27
C PRO A 179 8.51 -2.25 21.48
N THR A 180 8.56 -1.65 22.66
CA THR A 180 9.45 -0.49 22.92
C THR A 180 10.90 -0.88 22.68
N GLU A 181 11.30 -2.09 23.09
CA GLU A 181 12.63 -2.63 22.84
C GLU A 181 12.98 -2.71 21.35
N ASP A 182 11.99 -2.96 20.49
CA ASP A 182 12.18 -2.97 19.05
C ASP A 182 12.36 -1.54 18.50
N VAL A 183 11.64 -0.55 19.01
CA VAL A 183 11.85 0.86 18.65
C VAL A 183 13.27 1.29 19.00
N PHE A 184 13.73 0.99 20.21
CA PHE A 184 15.12 1.26 20.63
C PHE A 184 16.14 0.54 19.76
N ARG A 185 15.92 -0.75 19.50
CA ARG A 185 16.81 -1.55 18.65
C ARG A 185 16.89 -0.98 17.23
N ILE A 186 15.78 -0.53 16.66
CA ILE A 186 15.75 0.09 15.34
C ILE A 186 16.49 1.41 15.37
N ALA A 187 16.10 2.32 16.26
CA ALA A 187 16.66 3.68 16.36
C ALA A 187 18.19 3.68 16.55
N LYS A 188 18.74 2.70 17.29
CA LYS A 188 20.15 2.65 17.67
C LYS A 188 21.04 1.79 16.78
N HIS A 189 20.49 0.80 16.08
CA HIS A 189 21.34 -0.25 15.49
C HIS A 189 21.07 -0.59 14.03
N VAL A 190 19.82 -0.51 13.57
CA VAL A 190 19.46 -0.98 12.22
C VAL A 190 18.72 0.06 11.39
N GLY A 191 18.42 1.20 11.98
CA GLY A 191 17.69 2.28 11.34
C GLY A 191 18.00 3.61 12.02
N ARG A 192 16.99 4.47 12.07
CA ARG A 192 17.10 5.83 12.60
C ARG A 192 15.73 6.28 13.09
N LEU A 193 15.73 6.98 14.21
CA LEU A 193 14.56 7.75 14.67
C LEU A 193 14.90 9.22 14.55
N ASP A 194 14.11 9.95 13.78
CA ASP A 194 14.24 11.39 13.58
C ASP A 194 13.08 12.11 14.28
N LEU A 195 13.40 13.18 15.01
CA LEU A 195 12.46 14.12 15.59
C LEU A 195 12.22 15.27 14.61
N ILE A 196 10.96 15.67 14.51
CA ILE A 196 10.48 16.74 13.64
C ILE A 196 10.10 17.92 14.51
N THR A 197 10.74 19.05 14.27
CA THR A 197 10.48 20.27 15.04
C THR A 197 9.87 21.37 14.18
N LEU A 198 9.06 22.21 14.81
CA LEU A 198 8.56 23.48 14.29
C LEU A 198 9.00 24.56 15.29
N GLY A 199 10.00 25.36 14.90
CA GLY A 199 10.77 26.11 15.89
C GLY A 199 11.48 25.16 16.85
N ASP A 200 11.34 25.38 18.16
CA ASP A 200 11.98 24.58 19.22
C ASP A 200 11.10 23.42 19.72
N GLU A 201 9.86 23.29 19.24
CA GLU A 201 8.92 22.27 19.71
C GLU A 201 9.01 20.99 18.86
N VAL A 202 9.09 19.83 19.52
CA VAL A 202 8.98 18.52 18.85
C VAL A 202 7.52 18.19 18.62
N ILE A 203 7.11 18.17 17.36
CA ILE A 203 5.71 17.95 16.94
C ILE A 203 5.48 16.56 16.33
N GLY A 204 6.56 15.83 16.03
CA GLY A 204 6.47 14.51 15.44
C GLY A 204 7.81 13.80 15.31
N CYS A 205 7.76 12.59 14.75
CA CYS A 205 8.92 11.78 14.48
C CYS A 205 8.74 10.86 13.26
N HIS A 206 9.86 10.40 12.72
CA HIS A 206 9.95 9.38 11.68
C HIS A 206 10.86 8.26 12.17
N LEU A 207 10.36 7.02 12.10
CA LEU A 207 11.16 5.81 12.33
C LEU A 207 11.36 5.12 10.98
N GLY A 208 12.61 5.09 10.53
CA GLY A 208 13.02 4.45 9.28
C GLY A 208 14.14 3.44 9.47
N CYS A 209 14.35 2.56 8.49
CA CYS A 209 15.49 1.67 8.46
C CYS A 209 16.02 1.42 7.06
N GLU A 210 17.30 1.02 6.98
CA GLU A 210 17.89 0.56 5.73
C GLU A 210 17.45 -0.87 5.40
N VAL A 211 17.01 -1.06 4.16
CA VAL A 211 16.74 -2.38 3.57
C VAL A 211 17.58 -2.51 2.30
N VAL A 212 18.37 -3.57 2.19
CA VAL A 212 19.19 -3.82 1.00
C VAL A 212 18.64 -5.01 0.23
N ARG A 213 18.15 -4.79 -0.99
CA ARG A 213 17.55 -5.81 -1.88
C ARG A 213 18.22 -5.77 -3.24
N ALA A 214 18.66 -6.93 -3.74
CA ALA A 214 19.33 -7.04 -5.04
C ALA A 214 20.48 -6.02 -5.23
N GLY A 215 21.26 -5.76 -4.16
CA GLY A 215 22.35 -4.78 -4.17
C GLY A 215 21.92 -3.31 -4.10
N LYS A 216 20.61 -3.03 -4.05
CA LYS A 216 20.04 -1.68 -3.97
C LYS A 216 19.65 -1.34 -2.53
N ARG A 217 19.96 -0.10 -2.11
CA ARG A 217 19.68 0.43 -0.76
C ARG A 217 18.37 1.20 -0.77
N TYR A 218 17.45 0.77 0.09
CA TYR A 218 16.16 1.40 0.30
C TYR A 218 16.15 2.03 1.68
N TRP A 219 15.83 3.33 1.75
CA TRP A 219 15.42 3.94 3.00
C TRP A 219 13.93 3.64 3.20
N SER A 220 13.59 2.78 4.16
CA SER A 220 12.22 2.28 4.33
C SER A 220 11.57 2.91 5.55
N THR A 221 10.43 3.56 5.32
CA THR A 221 9.62 4.11 6.40
C THR A 221 8.89 3.00 7.14
N LEU A 222 9.14 2.88 8.44
CA LEU A 222 8.45 1.94 9.30
C LEU A 222 7.24 2.57 9.97
N ARG A 223 7.40 3.79 10.50
CA ARG A 223 6.33 4.49 11.21
C ARG A 223 6.55 6.00 11.25
N PHE A 224 5.45 6.74 11.29
CA PHE A 224 5.42 8.15 11.68
C PHE A 224 4.76 8.27 13.05
N GLY A 225 5.14 9.27 13.84
CA GLY A 225 4.48 9.64 15.08
C GLY A 225 4.26 11.14 15.13
N TYR A 226 3.18 11.58 15.77
CA TYR A 226 2.83 13.00 15.90
C TYR A 226 2.25 13.24 17.28
N CYS A 227 2.44 14.45 17.82
CA CYS A 227 1.76 14.84 19.04
C CYS A 227 0.26 15.04 18.78
N GLU A 228 -0.54 15.02 19.85
CA GLU A 228 -2.00 15.14 19.75
C GLU A 228 -2.46 16.43 19.08
N ALA A 229 -1.79 17.55 19.38
CA ALA A 229 -2.07 18.83 18.75
C ALA A 229 -1.99 18.77 17.20
N VAL A 230 -1.12 17.92 16.65
CA VAL A 230 -1.00 17.71 15.21
C VAL A 230 -2.06 16.75 14.68
N PHE A 231 -2.26 15.58 15.31
CA PHE A 231 -3.16 14.57 14.75
C PHE A 231 -4.64 14.79 15.05
N ALA A 232 -4.97 15.67 16.01
CA ALA A 232 -6.34 16.10 16.28
C ALA A 232 -6.89 17.01 15.17
N ASP A 233 -6.02 17.74 14.45
CA ASP A 233 -6.40 18.57 13.30
C ASP A 233 -5.98 17.96 11.96
N ALA A 234 -6.95 17.57 11.15
CA ALA A 234 -6.70 16.87 9.88
C ALA A 234 -5.90 17.70 8.86
N ARG A 235 -6.00 19.04 8.91
CA ARG A 235 -5.27 19.94 8.03
C ARG A 235 -3.79 20.01 8.43
N THR A 236 -3.53 20.18 9.71
CA THR A 236 -2.19 20.21 10.31
C THR A 236 -1.50 18.87 10.12
N LEU A 237 -2.17 17.75 10.42
CA LEU A 237 -1.64 16.42 10.17
C LEU A 237 -1.24 16.23 8.70
N ARG A 238 -2.06 16.66 7.75
CA ARG A 238 -1.76 16.52 6.32
C ARG A 238 -0.51 17.29 5.93
N GLU A 239 -0.33 18.49 6.46
CA GLU A 239 0.85 19.33 6.23
C GLU A 239 2.09 18.70 6.87
N VAL A 240 2.09 18.50 8.17
CA VAL A 240 3.23 17.99 8.94
C VAL A 240 3.67 16.62 8.42
N ASN A 241 2.72 15.73 8.10
CA ASN A 241 3.05 14.43 7.53
C ASN A 241 3.69 14.55 6.14
N SER A 242 3.22 15.51 5.33
CA SER A 242 3.82 15.74 4.01
C SER A 242 5.23 16.29 4.09
N ILE A 243 5.49 17.21 5.02
CA ILE A 243 6.83 17.74 5.28
C ILE A 243 7.77 16.68 5.88
N THR A 244 7.29 15.91 6.86
CA THR A 244 8.06 14.81 7.47
C THR A 244 8.49 13.80 6.40
N THR A 245 7.57 13.40 5.54
CA THR A 245 7.86 12.45 4.45
C THR A 245 8.86 13.02 3.44
N PHE A 246 8.80 14.33 3.18
CA PHE A 246 9.73 15.00 2.27
C PHE A 246 11.13 15.12 2.88
N MET A 247 11.25 15.48 4.17
CA MET A 247 12.55 15.53 4.86
C MET A 247 13.22 14.16 4.94
N ALA A 248 12.46 13.09 5.16
CA ALA A 248 12.97 11.73 5.10
C ALA A 248 13.47 11.35 3.68
N LEU A 249 12.85 11.88 2.62
CA LEU A 249 13.33 11.71 1.25
C LEU A 249 14.62 12.49 1.00
N GLU A 250 14.69 13.76 1.41
CA GLU A 250 15.90 14.60 1.30
C GLU A 250 17.08 13.91 1.98
N TRP A 251 16.88 13.46 3.22
CA TRP A 251 17.91 12.75 3.97
C TRP A 251 18.36 11.47 3.25
N ALA A 252 17.42 10.66 2.75
CA ALA A 252 17.75 9.44 2.01
C ALA A 252 18.56 9.75 0.73
N LEU A 253 18.21 10.82 0.02
CA LEU A 253 18.91 11.27 -1.17
C LEU A 253 20.35 11.72 -0.83
N GLU A 254 20.51 12.56 0.19
CA GLU A 254 21.80 13.05 0.68
C GLU A 254 22.73 11.93 1.16
N HIS A 255 22.17 10.83 1.67
CA HIS A 255 22.91 9.68 2.19
C HIS A 255 23.09 8.54 1.17
N GLY A 256 22.85 8.82 -0.11
CA GLY A 256 23.16 7.93 -1.23
C GLY A 256 22.35 6.64 -1.23
N PHE A 257 21.09 6.68 -0.81
CA PHE A 257 20.16 5.57 -1.02
C PHE A 257 19.71 5.52 -2.49
N ASP A 258 19.46 4.32 -3.01
CA ASP A 258 18.93 4.16 -4.37
C ASP A 258 17.42 4.48 -4.44
N TYR A 259 16.70 4.19 -3.35
CA TYR A 259 15.25 4.31 -3.27
C TYR A 259 14.80 4.80 -1.90
N TYR A 260 13.69 5.54 -1.88
CA TYR A 260 12.92 5.82 -0.67
C TYR A 260 11.58 5.08 -0.71
N ASP A 261 11.38 4.16 0.23
CA ASP A 261 10.11 3.46 0.44
C ASP A 261 9.27 4.21 1.47
N ILE A 262 8.15 4.77 1.02
CA ILE A 262 7.17 5.52 1.84
C ILE A 262 6.31 4.55 2.69
N GLY A 263 6.64 3.26 2.63
CA GLY A 263 6.09 2.17 3.43
C GLY A 263 4.86 1.53 2.78
N LEU A 264 4.30 0.56 3.49
CA LEU A 264 3.17 -0.25 3.03
C LEU A 264 1.83 0.48 3.08
N CYS A 265 0.93 0.10 2.19
CA CYS A 265 -0.50 0.42 2.20
C CYS A 265 -1.28 -0.78 1.65
N LEU A 266 -2.59 -0.82 1.89
CA LEU A 266 -3.45 -1.85 1.31
C LEU A 266 -3.38 -1.79 -0.21
N ALA A 267 -3.36 -2.95 -0.86
CA ALA A 267 -3.34 -3.07 -2.30
C ALA A 267 -4.74 -2.85 -2.90
N ARG A 268 -5.37 -1.73 -2.55
CA ARG A 268 -6.68 -1.32 -3.03
C ARG A 268 -6.54 0.01 -3.77
N PRO A 269 -6.85 0.10 -5.07
CA PRO A 269 -6.72 1.33 -5.85
C PRO A 269 -7.45 2.55 -5.26
N ASP A 270 -8.56 2.31 -4.56
CA ASP A 270 -9.35 3.36 -3.90
C ASP A 270 -8.86 3.75 -2.51
N ASP A 271 -7.84 3.08 -1.96
CA ASP A 271 -7.41 3.31 -0.59
C ASP A 271 -6.83 4.72 -0.39
N GLY A 272 -7.37 5.45 0.60
CA GLY A 272 -6.97 6.84 0.86
C GLY A 272 -5.48 7.00 1.15
N LEU A 273 -4.84 6.02 1.80
CA LEU A 273 -3.39 6.07 2.04
C LEU A 273 -2.61 5.89 0.74
N LEU A 274 -3.04 4.97 -0.13
CA LEU A 274 -2.42 4.81 -1.45
C LEU A 274 -2.60 6.07 -2.31
N LYS A 275 -3.80 6.68 -2.31
CA LYS A 275 -4.07 7.97 -2.96
C LYS A 275 -3.16 9.08 -2.45
N TRP A 276 -2.90 9.09 -1.14
CA TRP A 276 -1.98 10.05 -0.54
C TRP A 276 -0.51 9.77 -0.96
N LYS A 277 -0.09 8.50 -1.01
CA LYS A 277 1.29 8.11 -1.38
C LYS A 277 1.59 8.43 -2.85
N ARG A 278 0.69 8.11 -3.79
CA ARG A 278 0.91 8.31 -5.23
C ARG A 278 1.18 9.76 -5.62
N ARG A 279 0.69 10.74 -4.83
CA ARG A 279 0.92 12.18 -5.09
C ARG A 279 2.40 12.57 -5.05
N ARG A 280 3.27 11.68 -4.60
CA ARG A 280 4.73 11.82 -4.54
C ARG A 280 5.45 11.20 -5.76
N GLY A 281 4.72 10.82 -6.80
CA GLY A 281 5.31 10.34 -8.06
C GLY A 281 6.15 9.06 -7.94
N GLY A 282 5.95 8.29 -6.88
CA GLY A 282 6.59 7.00 -6.67
C GLY A 282 5.90 5.87 -7.44
N ASP A 283 6.66 4.83 -7.71
CA ASP A 283 6.16 3.58 -8.30
C ASP A 283 5.56 2.70 -7.21
N ILE A 284 4.50 1.98 -7.56
CA ILE A 284 3.90 1.00 -6.67
C ILE A 284 4.58 -0.36 -6.90
N ASP A 285 5.10 -0.95 -5.83
CA ASP A 285 5.82 -2.23 -5.87
C ASP A 285 5.30 -3.14 -4.75
N SER A 286 5.26 -4.45 -4.99
CA SER A 286 4.97 -5.43 -3.95
C SER A 286 6.10 -5.54 -2.92
N LEU A 287 7.33 -5.14 -3.27
CA LEU A 287 8.56 -5.32 -2.49
C LEU A 287 8.73 -6.75 -1.96
N GLY A 288 8.33 -7.75 -2.75
CA GLY A 288 8.34 -9.14 -2.30
C GLY A 288 7.29 -9.44 -1.23
N ASN A 289 6.20 -8.68 -1.15
CA ASN A 289 5.06 -9.11 -0.36
C ASN A 289 4.41 -10.33 -1.04
N HIS A 290 4.34 -11.44 -0.32
CA HIS A 290 3.81 -12.72 -0.82
C HIS A 290 2.44 -13.07 -0.23
N ALA A 291 1.84 -12.15 0.53
CA ALA A 291 0.48 -12.31 1.00
C ALA A 291 -0.48 -11.93 -0.14
N TYR A 292 -1.10 -12.96 -0.71
CA TYR A 292 -2.09 -12.82 -1.78
C TYR A 292 -3.43 -13.47 -1.42
N LEU A 293 -4.51 -12.91 -1.96
CA LEU A 293 -5.77 -13.59 -2.18
C LEU A 293 -5.97 -13.84 -3.67
N PHE A 294 -6.65 -14.93 -3.99
CA PHE A 294 -6.99 -15.28 -5.35
C PHE A 294 -8.46 -14.98 -5.58
N VAL A 295 -8.74 -14.01 -6.45
CA VAL A 295 -10.10 -13.53 -6.70
C VAL A 295 -10.53 -13.94 -8.09
N ARG A 296 -11.47 -14.88 -8.17
CA ARG A 296 -12.15 -15.21 -9.41
C ARG A 296 -13.34 -14.28 -9.56
N LEU A 297 -13.26 -13.44 -10.59
CA LEU A 297 -14.29 -12.49 -11.00
C LEU A 297 -15.60 -13.23 -11.32
N PRO A 298 -16.77 -12.56 -11.20
CA PRO A 298 -18.04 -13.20 -11.51
C PRO A 298 -18.12 -13.54 -12.99
N SER A 299 -18.92 -14.55 -13.36
CA SER A 299 -19.07 -14.96 -14.76
C SER A 299 -19.79 -13.93 -15.62
N THR A 300 -20.63 -13.11 -14.99
CA THR A 300 -21.43 -12.03 -15.61
C THR A 300 -21.29 -10.77 -14.75
N GLY A 301 -21.40 -9.60 -15.37
CA GLY A 301 -21.35 -8.33 -14.63
C GLY A 301 -19.95 -7.92 -14.13
N THR A 302 -18.87 -8.51 -14.68
CA THR A 302 -17.48 -8.21 -14.31
C THR A 302 -17.11 -6.74 -14.47
N ALA A 303 -17.53 -6.11 -15.57
CA ALA A 303 -17.28 -4.69 -15.81
C ALA A 303 -17.89 -3.82 -14.70
N LYS A 304 -19.11 -4.12 -14.25
CA LYS A 304 -19.73 -3.40 -13.14
C LYS A 304 -19.03 -3.69 -11.81
N PHE A 305 -18.62 -4.94 -11.57
CA PHE A 305 -17.91 -5.32 -10.36
C PHE A 305 -16.59 -4.54 -10.21
N LEU A 306 -15.78 -4.51 -11.27
CA LEU A 306 -14.48 -3.82 -11.27
C LEU A 306 -14.59 -2.29 -11.36
N TRP A 307 -15.76 -1.76 -11.71
CA TRP A 307 -16.05 -0.33 -11.59
C TRP A 307 -16.24 0.07 -10.12
N ASP A 308 -16.96 -0.75 -9.36
CA ASP A 308 -17.20 -0.54 -7.93
C ASP A 308 -15.98 -0.92 -7.08
N THR A 309 -15.28 -1.97 -7.49
CA THR A 309 -14.13 -2.58 -6.80
C THR A 309 -12.95 -2.78 -7.77
N PRO A 310 -12.26 -1.70 -8.18
CA PRO A 310 -11.03 -1.82 -8.96
C PRO A 310 -9.99 -2.63 -8.18
N MET A 311 -9.18 -3.43 -8.88
CA MET A 311 -8.24 -4.33 -8.22
C MET A 311 -6.83 -4.23 -8.80
N PHE A 312 -5.83 -4.34 -7.93
CA PHE A 312 -4.49 -4.73 -8.39
C PHE A 312 -4.41 -6.26 -8.47
N ALA A 313 -3.60 -6.76 -9.40
CA ALA A 313 -3.21 -8.16 -9.43
C ALA A 313 -1.73 -8.29 -9.81
N VAL A 314 -1.18 -9.49 -9.63
CA VAL A 314 0.19 -9.83 -10.04
C VAL A 314 0.17 -10.91 -11.11
N GLU A 315 0.85 -10.63 -12.21
CA GLU A 315 1.12 -11.56 -13.32
C GLU A 315 2.62 -11.86 -13.36
N GLY A 316 3.01 -13.07 -12.97
CA GLY A 316 4.43 -13.39 -12.73
C GLY A 316 4.97 -12.58 -11.55
N ASP A 317 5.86 -11.63 -11.84
CA ASP A 317 6.43 -10.68 -10.88
C ASP A 317 5.97 -9.23 -11.12
N LYS A 318 4.98 -9.03 -12.00
CA LYS A 318 4.56 -7.71 -12.48
C LYS A 318 3.19 -7.31 -11.97
N LEU A 319 3.06 -6.05 -11.54
CA LEU A 319 1.81 -5.49 -11.05
C LEU A 319 0.90 -5.04 -12.20
N THR A 320 -0.37 -5.42 -12.15
CA THR A 320 -1.42 -5.03 -13.09
C THR A 320 -2.56 -4.32 -12.38
N LEU A 321 -3.31 -3.50 -13.10
CA LEU A 321 -4.51 -2.82 -12.62
C LEU A 321 -5.73 -3.26 -13.44
N HIS A 322 -6.79 -3.69 -12.77
CA HIS A 322 -8.02 -4.18 -13.36
C HIS A 322 -9.15 -3.20 -13.06
N LEU A 323 -9.69 -2.58 -14.11
CA LEU A 323 -10.73 -1.55 -14.04
C LEU A 323 -11.96 -1.97 -14.83
N GLY A 324 -13.14 -1.58 -14.37
CA GLY A 324 -14.40 -1.82 -15.06
C GLY A 324 -14.84 -0.65 -15.94
N LEU A 325 -15.43 -0.94 -17.09
CA LEU A 325 -16.11 0.01 -17.96
C LEU A 325 -17.50 -0.54 -18.32
N PRO A 326 -18.45 -0.55 -17.36
CA PRO A 326 -19.80 -1.01 -17.61
C PRO A 326 -20.53 -0.05 -18.56
N ASP A 327 -21.59 -0.54 -19.21
CA ASP A 327 -22.50 0.33 -19.95
C ASP A 327 -23.29 1.23 -18.99
N GLY A 328 -23.63 2.44 -19.46
CA GLY A 328 -24.41 3.43 -18.69
C GLY A 328 -23.63 4.70 -18.34
N PRO A 329 -22.49 4.63 -17.63
CA PRO A 329 -21.69 5.81 -17.30
C PRO A 329 -21.25 6.60 -18.53
N SER A 330 -21.41 7.91 -18.47
CA SER A 330 -20.91 8.86 -19.46
C SER A 330 -19.38 8.93 -19.45
N ALA A 331 -18.79 9.46 -20.52
CA ALA A 331 -17.34 9.66 -20.61
C ALA A 331 -16.79 10.54 -19.47
N GLU A 332 -17.58 11.52 -19.01
CA GLU A 332 -17.22 12.40 -17.88
C GLU A 332 -17.20 11.63 -16.56
N GLU A 333 -18.19 10.78 -16.32
CA GLU A 333 -18.23 9.92 -15.12
C GLU A 333 -17.05 8.95 -15.09
N VAL A 334 -16.70 8.33 -16.23
CA VAL A 334 -15.52 7.47 -16.37
C VAL A 334 -14.24 8.26 -16.10
N ALA A 335 -14.10 9.43 -16.70
CA ALA A 335 -12.94 10.28 -16.52
C ALA A 335 -12.78 10.73 -15.07
N SER A 336 -13.87 11.05 -14.38
CA SER A 336 -13.93 11.42 -12.97
C SER A 336 -13.59 10.23 -12.05
N ARG A 337 -14.19 9.06 -12.29
CA ARG A 337 -13.96 7.83 -11.51
C ARG A 337 -12.50 7.43 -11.47
N TYR A 338 -11.85 7.47 -12.63
CA TYR A 338 -10.46 7.07 -12.82
C TYR A 338 -9.50 8.24 -12.91
N HIS A 339 -9.95 9.48 -12.66
CA HIS A 339 -9.10 10.68 -12.70
C HIS A 339 -7.83 10.48 -11.88
N GLU A 340 -8.05 9.90 -10.71
CA GLU A 340 -7.06 9.73 -9.67
C GLU A 340 -6.28 8.41 -9.78
N MET A 341 -6.77 7.39 -10.48
CA MET A 341 -6.18 6.04 -10.50
C MET A 341 -5.00 5.90 -11.46
N VAL A 342 -4.01 6.76 -11.30
CA VAL A 342 -2.75 6.75 -12.04
C VAL A 342 -1.63 6.32 -11.10
N PHE A 343 -0.96 5.22 -11.42
CA PHE A 343 0.05 4.61 -10.56
C PHE A 343 1.32 4.30 -11.35
N GLY A 344 2.48 4.74 -10.84
CA GLY A 344 3.77 4.29 -11.36
C GLY A 344 4.01 2.80 -11.06
N GLY A 345 4.94 2.17 -11.77
CA GLY A 345 5.30 0.75 -11.57
C GLY A 345 4.35 -0.29 -12.17
N LEU A 346 3.27 0.14 -12.85
CA LEU A 346 2.34 -0.79 -13.51
C LEU A 346 2.94 -1.38 -14.79
N HIS A 347 2.75 -2.68 -14.97
CA HIS A 347 3.05 -3.36 -16.22
C HIS A 347 1.91 -3.26 -17.23
N LYS A 348 0.67 -3.43 -16.75
CA LYS A 348 -0.51 -3.47 -17.61
C LYS A 348 -1.75 -2.94 -16.89
N ILE A 349 -2.65 -2.34 -17.65
CA ILE A 349 -4.00 -1.97 -17.23
C ILE A 349 -4.99 -2.77 -18.09
N TYR A 350 -5.83 -3.56 -17.44
CA TYR A 350 -6.96 -4.24 -18.06
C TYR A 350 -8.23 -3.42 -17.87
N LEU A 351 -8.92 -3.15 -18.97
CA LEU A 351 -10.21 -2.48 -19.00
C LEU A 351 -11.28 -3.52 -19.37
N TYR A 352 -12.12 -3.87 -18.40
CA TYR A 352 -13.16 -4.88 -18.53
C TYR A 352 -14.47 -4.23 -18.97
N GLY A 353 -14.96 -4.61 -20.14
CA GLY A 353 -16.16 -4.04 -20.76
C GLY A 353 -15.85 -2.94 -21.78
N GLY A 354 -16.92 -2.31 -22.28
CA GLY A 354 -16.89 -1.18 -23.20
C GLY A 354 -17.06 -1.55 -24.69
N SER A 355 -18.01 -0.88 -25.34
CA SER A 355 -18.10 -0.78 -26.80
C SER A 355 -17.06 0.21 -27.36
N ALA A 356 -17.05 0.44 -28.68
CA ALA A 356 -16.12 1.38 -29.35
C ALA A 356 -16.10 2.80 -28.74
N ALA A 357 -17.14 3.20 -28.00
CA ALA A 357 -17.24 4.48 -27.30
C ALA A 357 -16.18 4.71 -26.20
N ALA A 358 -15.45 3.67 -25.76
CA ALA A 358 -14.39 3.79 -24.76
C ALA A 358 -13.03 4.25 -25.34
N GLU A 359 -12.87 4.42 -26.66
CA GLU A 359 -11.58 4.80 -27.28
C GLU A 359 -11.02 6.15 -26.81
N PRO A 360 -11.82 7.23 -26.69
CA PRO A 360 -11.32 8.50 -26.17
C PRO A 360 -10.77 8.40 -24.75
N PHE A 361 -11.38 7.58 -23.90
CA PHE A 361 -10.88 7.32 -22.54
C PHE A 361 -9.56 6.56 -22.56
N VAL A 362 -9.43 5.53 -23.40
CA VAL A 362 -8.17 4.77 -23.54
C VAL A 362 -7.03 5.68 -24.02
N ALA A 363 -7.28 6.54 -25.01
CA ALA A 363 -6.30 7.51 -25.48
C ALA A 363 -5.89 8.49 -24.37
N THR A 364 -6.86 9.00 -23.61
CA THR A 364 -6.61 9.87 -22.46
C THR A 364 -5.77 9.18 -21.39
N LEU A 365 -6.10 7.92 -21.07
CA LEU A 365 -5.38 7.13 -20.08
C LEU A 365 -3.93 6.90 -20.52
N ARG A 366 -3.69 6.51 -21.77
CA ARG A 366 -2.34 6.38 -22.35
C ARG A 366 -1.56 7.69 -22.27
N GLY A 367 -2.21 8.81 -22.57
CA GLY A 367 -1.62 10.15 -22.44
C GLY A 367 -1.13 10.47 -21.03
N ARG A 368 -1.85 10.02 -19.99
CA ARG A 368 -1.43 10.22 -18.58
C ARG A 368 -0.17 9.44 -18.21
N TYR A 369 0.12 8.35 -18.91
CA TYR A 369 1.30 7.52 -18.69
C TYR A 369 2.46 7.83 -19.63
N ALA A 370 2.27 8.68 -20.64
CA ALA A 370 3.24 8.91 -21.72
C ALA A 370 4.63 9.38 -21.24
N ASN A 371 4.70 10.04 -20.09
CA ASN A 371 5.94 10.57 -19.53
C ASN A 371 6.65 9.60 -18.57
N LEU A 372 6.12 8.38 -18.39
CA LEU A 372 6.81 7.35 -17.62
C LEU A 372 7.87 6.66 -18.49
N GLN A 373 8.98 6.26 -17.85
CA GLN A 373 10.06 5.53 -18.51
C GLN A 373 9.59 4.18 -19.07
N SER A 374 8.60 3.55 -18.44
CA SER A 374 7.99 2.31 -18.88
C SER A 374 6.48 2.42 -18.65
N PRO A 375 5.72 2.97 -19.62
CA PRO A 375 4.27 3.08 -19.49
C PRO A 375 3.61 1.69 -19.48
N PRO A 376 2.54 1.48 -18.71
CA PRO A 376 1.81 0.23 -18.77
C PRO A 376 1.12 0.04 -20.12
N THR A 377 1.07 -1.20 -20.59
CA THR A 377 0.21 -1.54 -21.73
C THR A 377 -1.25 -1.46 -21.31
N VAL A 378 -2.12 -0.88 -22.15
CA VAL A 378 -3.57 -0.84 -21.89
C VAL A 378 -4.26 -1.86 -22.79
N GLU A 379 -4.93 -2.83 -22.18
CA GLU A 379 -5.60 -3.95 -22.83
C GLU A 379 -7.10 -3.94 -22.52
N ARG A 380 -7.92 -4.26 -23.51
CA ARG A 380 -9.37 -4.40 -23.35
C ARG A 380 -9.73 -5.86 -23.18
N VAL A 381 -10.61 -6.13 -22.23
CA VAL A 381 -11.16 -7.45 -21.97
C VAL A 381 -12.66 -7.39 -22.22
N MET A 382 -13.09 -8.04 -23.29
CA MET A 382 -14.52 -8.20 -23.57
C MET A 382 -15.15 -9.04 -22.47
N CYS A 383 -16.23 -8.52 -21.87
CA CYS A 383 -16.98 -9.21 -20.83
C CYS A 383 -18.34 -9.60 -21.40
N ASN A 384 -18.86 -10.74 -20.95
CA ASN A 384 -20.22 -11.17 -21.21
C ASN A 384 -21.22 -10.53 -20.26
#